data_AF-Q8AV99-F1
#
_entry.id   AF-Q8AV99-F1
#
_cell.length_a   1.000
_cell.length_b   1.000
_cell.length_c   1.000
_cell.angle_alpha   90.00
_cell.angle_beta   90.00
_cell.angle_gamma   90.00
#
_symmetry.space_group_name_H-M   'P 1'
#
loop_
_entity.id
_entity.type
_entity.pdbx_description
1 polymer ?
#
loop_
_entity_poly.entity_id
_entity_poly.type
_entity_poly.pdbx_seq_one_letter_code
_entity_poly.pdbx_strand_id
1 'polypeptide(L)'
;LVLLKRDQTQEQNLINIKIANMDVDMYPKDSAVVVKVNGVEIPINNLPYQHPSGKVQIRQRGEGIALHAPSHGLQEVFFDFNTLKIKVVDWMRGQTCGLCGKADGEVRQEYRTPNERLTKNAASFTHSWVLPGKTCR
;
A
#
# COMPACT_ATOMS: atom_id res chain seq x y z
N LEU A 1 0.57 6.35 3.88
CA LEU A 1 1.22 6.25 2.55
C LEU A 1 1.41 4.77 2.22
N VAL A 2 1.04 4.31 1.03
CA VAL A 2 1.28 2.94 0.56
C VAL A 2 2.22 3.02 -0.64
N LEU A 3 3.34 2.30 -0.60
CA LEU A 3 4.38 2.30 -1.61
C LEU A 3 4.52 0.89 -2.18
N LEU A 4 4.53 0.80 -3.51
CA LEU A 4 4.89 -0.42 -4.24
C LEU A 4 6.34 -0.28 -4.72
N LYS A 5 7.18 -1.21 -4.32
CA LYS A 5 8.55 -1.37 -4.82
C LYS A 5 8.64 -2.71 -5.53
N ARG A 6 9.37 -2.75 -6.65
CA ARG A 6 9.79 -4.01 -7.27
C ARG A 6 11.26 -4.25 -6.97
N ASP A 7 11.57 -5.36 -6.31
CA ASP A 7 12.95 -5.82 -6.19
C ASP A 7 13.37 -6.43 -7.54
N GLN A 8 14.36 -5.83 -8.18
CA GLN A 8 14.87 -6.31 -9.47
C GLN A 8 15.71 -7.58 -9.35
N THR A 9 16.26 -7.86 -8.16
CA THR A 9 17.11 -9.03 -7.92
C THR A 9 16.30 -10.29 -7.65
N GLN A 10 15.16 -10.14 -6.97
CA GLN A 10 14.26 -11.26 -6.62
C GLN A 10 12.99 -11.28 -7.48
N GLU A 11 12.80 -10.30 -8.36
CA GLU A 11 11.59 -10.06 -9.16
C GLU A 11 10.28 -9.97 -8.36
N GLN A 12 10.37 -9.61 -7.08
CA GLN A 12 9.24 -9.60 -6.15
C GLN A 12 8.72 -8.19 -5.89
N ASN A 13 7.41 -8.10 -5.63
CA ASN A 13 6.76 -6.88 -5.16
C ASN A 13 6.91 -6.77 -3.64
N LEU A 14 7.45 -5.65 -3.17
CA LEU A 14 7.44 -5.25 -1.77
C LEU A 14 6.46 -4.10 -1.58
N ILE A 15 5.57 -4.26 -0.63
CA ILE A 15 4.61 -3.23 -0.23
C ILE A 15 5.09 -2.63 1.09
N ASN A 16 5.31 -1.32 1.12
CA ASN A 16 5.60 -0.60 2.35
C ASN A 16 4.42 0.32 2.68
N ILE A 17 3.92 0.25 3.91
CA ILE A 17 2.76 0.99 4.39
C ILE A 17 3.21 1.81 5.60
N LYS A 18 3.26 3.14 5.44
CA LYS A 18 3.56 4.09 6.52
C LYS A 18 2.26 4.66 7.10
N ILE A 19 2.02 4.41 8.39
CA ILE A 19 0.84 4.86 9.15
C ILE A 19 1.31 5.54 10.43
N ALA A 20 1.20 6.87 10.52
CA ALA A 20 1.74 7.65 11.63
C ALA A 20 3.23 7.30 11.89
N ASN A 21 3.55 6.73 13.04
CA ASN A 21 4.89 6.30 13.45
C ASN A 21 5.14 4.79 13.22
N MET A 22 4.25 4.10 12.50
CA MET A 22 4.36 2.69 12.17
C MET A 22 4.77 2.50 10.71
N ASP A 23 5.67 1.55 10.50
CA ASP A 23 6.07 1.04 9.20
C ASP A 23 5.67 -0.44 9.10
N VAL A 24 4.96 -0.80 8.03
CA VAL A 24 4.55 -2.18 7.76
C VAL A 24 5.03 -2.59 6.38
N ASP A 25 5.87 -3.62 6.32
CA ASP A 25 6.29 -4.23 5.06
C ASP A 25 5.53 -5.53 4.82
N MET A 26 5.07 -5.73 3.58
CA MET A 26 4.54 -7.00 3.10
C MET A 26 5.29 -7.42 1.85
N TYR A 27 5.75 -8.67 1.80
CA TYR A 27 6.45 -9.20 0.64
C TYR A 27 6.29 -10.72 0.56
N PRO A 28 6.27 -11.31 -0.65
CA PRO A 28 6.27 -12.75 -0.80
C PRO A 28 7.61 -13.32 -0.35
N LYS A 29 7.60 -14.43 0.37
CA LYS A 29 8.78 -15.20 0.71
C LYS A 29 8.40 -16.68 0.71
N ASP A 30 9.12 -17.47 -0.06
CA ASP A 30 8.81 -18.88 -0.28
C ASP A 30 7.36 -19.05 -0.76
N SER A 31 6.51 -19.74 0.01
CA SER A 31 5.10 -19.99 -0.29
C SER A 31 4.11 -19.14 0.53
N ALA A 32 4.57 -18.06 1.17
CA ALA A 32 3.70 -17.19 1.95
C ALA A 32 4.01 -15.69 1.75
N VAL A 33 3.03 -14.84 2.12
CA VAL A 33 3.27 -13.40 2.29
C VAL A 33 3.74 -13.17 3.72
N VAL A 34 4.96 -12.65 3.86
CA VAL A 34 5.55 -12.24 5.12
C VAL A 34 5.16 -10.81 5.42
N VAL A 35 4.89 -10.53 6.71
CA VAL A 35 4.64 -9.18 7.20
C VAL A 35 5.66 -8.80 8.27
N LYS A 36 6.23 -7.60 8.17
CA LYS A 36 7.05 -6.98 9.20
C LYS A 36 6.36 -5.73 9.72
N VAL A 37 6.41 -5.52 11.02
CA VAL A 37 5.96 -4.29 11.68
C VAL A 37 7.17 -3.66 12.36
N ASN A 38 7.54 -2.44 11.95
CA ASN A 38 8.71 -1.71 12.42
C ASN A 38 10.01 -2.55 12.33
N GLY A 39 10.18 -3.28 11.22
CA GLY A 39 11.33 -4.17 10.97
C GLY A 39 11.28 -5.53 11.66
N VAL A 40 10.31 -5.78 12.55
CA VAL A 40 10.13 -7.07 13.22
C VAL A 40 9.13 -7.93 12.46
N GLU A 41 9.55 -9.13 12.05
CA GLU A 41 8.68 -10.10 11.39
C GLU A 41 7.60 -10.61 12.35
N ILE A 42 6.35 -10.61 11.89
CA ILE A 42 5.23 -11.20 12.65
C ILE A 42 4.95 -12.57 12.04
N PRO A 43 5.22 -13.66 12.78
CA PRO A 43 4.90 -15.01 12.32
C PRO A 43 3.41 -15.15 12.00
N ILE A 44 3.08 -15.94 10.97
CA ILE A 44 1.69 -16.13 10.52
C ILE A 44 0.79 -16.68 11.64
N ASN A 45 1.33 -17.58 12.46
CA ASN A 45 0.64 -18.14 13.64
C ASN A 45 0.39 -17.11 14.77
N ASN A 46 1.00 -15.93 14.68
CA ASN A 46 0.78 -14.82 15.61
C ASN A 46 -0.20 -13.76 15.05
N LEU A 47 -0.81 -14.02 13.89
CA LEU A 47 -1.90 -13.19 13.37
C LEU A 47 -3.25 -13.65 13.95
N PRO A 48 -4.19 -12.72 14.22
CA PRO A 48 -4.13 -11.30 13.89
C PRO A 48 -3.23 -10.49 14.83
N TYR A 49 -2.40 -9.64 14.24
CA TYR A 49 -1.66 -8.62 14.98
C TYR A 49 -2.59 -7.44 15.28
N GLN A 50 -2.63 -7.03 16.55
CA GLN A 50 -3.36 -5.85 17.00
C GLN A 50 -2.36 -4.85 17.58
N HIS A 51 -2.29 -3.65 17.00
CA HIS A 51 -1.42 -2.62 17.54
C HIS A 51 -1.96 -2.10 18.90
N PRO A 52 -1.10 -1.78 19.88
CA PRO A 52 -1.54 -1.30 21.21
C PRO A 52 -2.46 -0.08 21.19
N SER A 53 -2.40 0.76 20.17
CA SER A 53 -3.33 1.90 20.02
C SER A 53 -4.77 1.48 19.69
N GLY A 54 -5.02 0.22 19.37
CA GLY A 54 -6.33 -0.30 18.93
C GLY A 54 -6.72 0.09 17.50
N LYS A 55 -5.91 0.92 16.81
CA LYS A 55 -6.26 1.55 15.53
C LYS A 55 -5.79 0.80 14.29
N VAL A 56 -4.89 -0.17 14.45
CA VAL A 56 -4.32 -0.96 13.36
C VAL A 56 -4.45 -2.43 13.68
N GLN A 57 -4.97 -3.20 12.73
CA GLN A 57 -5.07 -4.65 12.78
C GLN A 57 -4.51 -5.24 11.49
N ILE A 58 -3.73 -6.32 11.60
CA ILE A 58 -3.21 -7.07 10.46
C ILE A 58 -3.65 -8.52 10.63
N ARG A 59 -4.21 -9.13 9.59
CA ARG A 59 -4.73 -10.50 9.63
C ARG A 59 -4.45 -11.24 8.32
N GLN A 60 -4.40 -12.55 8.41
CA GLN A 60 -4.37 -13.39 7.23
C GLN A 60 -5.76 -13.39 6.55
N ARG A 61 -5.76 -13.38 5.21
CA ARG A 61 -6.97 -13.49 4.39
C ARG A 61 -6.66 -14.34 3.16
N GLY A 62 -7.11 -15.59 3.16
CA GLY A 62 -6.71 -16.56 2.12
C GLY A 62 -5.19 -16.74 2.12
N GLU A 63 -4.58 -16.64 0.94
CA GLU A 63 -3.12 -16.72 0.75
C GLU A 63 -2.39 -15.39 0.97
N GLY A 64 -3.14 -14.32 1.27
CA GLY A 64 -2.60 -12.97 1.45
C GLY A 64 -2.74 -12.42 2.88
N ILE A 65 -2.32 -11.18 3.03
CA ILE A 65 -2.40 -10.40 4.27
C ILE A 65 -3.31 -9.18 4.05
N ALA A 66 -4.17 -8.91 5.03
CA ALA A 66 -5.02 -7.73 5.06
C ALA A 66 -4.67 -6.85 6.27
N LEU A 67 -4.34 -5.58 6.03
CA LEU A 67 -4.18 -4.54 7.03
C LEU A 67 -5.43 -3.65 7.06
N HIS A 68 -5.91 -3.34 8.26
CA HIS A 68 -7.01 -2.42 8.53
C HIS A 68 -6.52 -1.29 9.43
N ALA A 69 -6.74 -0.04 8.99
CA ALA A 69 -6.47 1.16 9.77
C ALA A 69 -7.48 2.27 9.43
N PRO A 70 -8.79 2.06 9.67
CA PRO A 70 -9.85 2.97 9.22
C PRO A 70 -9.74 4.37 9.84
N SER A 71 -9.26 4.49 11.08
CA SER A 71 -9.00 5.79 11.71
C SER A 71 -7.87 6.58 11.03
N HIS A 72 -7.09 5.93 10.16
CA HIS A 72 -6.02 6.51 9.36
C HIS A 72 -6.36 6.57 7.86
N GLY A 73 -7.63 6.35 7.50
CA GLY A 73 -8.08 6.46 6.11
C GLY A 73 -8.03 5.15 5.32
N LEU A 74 -7.39 4.10 5.84
CA LEU A 74 -7.21 2.82 5.16
C LEU A 74 -8.23 1.80 5.66
N GLN A 75 -9.32 1.63 4.91
CA GLN A 75 -10.34 0.62 5.20
C GLN A 75 -9.75 -0.79 5.08
N GLU A 76 -8.95 -1.06 4.05
CA GLU A 76 -8.26 -2.33 3.82
C GLU A 76 -7.05 -2.10 2.89
N VAL A 77 -5.88 -2.59 3.26
CA VAL A 77 -4.78 -2.86 2.31
C VAL A 77 -4.59 -4.36 2.27
N PHE A 78 -4.91 -4.97 1.13
CA PHE A 78 -4.78 -6.39 0.91
C PHE A 78 -3.66 -6.66 -0.09
N PHE A 79 -2.78 -7.58 0.25
CA PHE A 79 -1.69 -8.02 -0.61
C PHE A 79 -1.57 -9.55 -0.59
N ASP A 80 -1.57 -10.14 -1.77
CA ASP A 80 -1.15 -11.53 -2.04
C ASP A 80 -0.03 -11.53 -3.08
N PHE A 81 0.34 -12.70 -3.62
CA PHE A 81 1.41 -12.82 -4.63
C PHE A 81 1.20 -11.99 -5.90
N ASN A 82 -0.06 -11.77 -6.29
CA ASN A 82 -0.41 -11.21 -7.60
C ASN A 82 -1.17 -9.88 -7.50
N THR A 83 -1.75 -9.58 -6.34
CA THR A 83 -2.79 -8.59 -6.19
C THR A 83 -2.49 -7.66 -5.03
N LEU A 84 -2.39 -6.37 -5.32
CA LEU A 84 -2.47 -5.30 -4.34
C LEU A 84 -3.84 -4.61 -4.48
N LYS A 85 -4.63 -4.59 -3.40
CA LYS A 85 -5.90 -3.86 -3.34
C LYS A 85 -5.87 -2.89 -2.18
N ILE A 86 -6.18 -1.63 -2.47
CA ILE A 86 -6.28 -0.57 -1.46
C ILE A 86 -7.71 -0.07 -1.46
N LYS A 87 -8.35 -0.14 -0.30
CA LYS A 87 -9.65 0.47 -0.03
C LYS A 87 -9.46 1.55 1.01
N VAL A 88 -9.99 2.72 0.71
CA VAL A 88 -10.04 3.84 1.65
C VAL A 88 -11.45 3.97 2.23
N VAL A 89 -11.53 4.57 3.41
CA VAL A 89 -12.80 4.95 4.04
C VAL A 89 -13.45 6.12 3.30
N ASP A 90 -14.77 6.28 3.41
CA ASP A 90 -15.52 7.26 2.63
C ASP A 90 -15.06 8.71 2.83
N TRP A 91 -14.62 9.07 4.03
CA TRP A 91 -14.15 10.43 4.29
C TRP A 91 -12.85 10.78 3.57
N MET A 92 -12.11 9.79 3.03
CA MET A 92 -10.93 10.02 2.19
C MET A 92 -11.27 10.34 0.74
N ARG A 93 -12.55 10.35 0.34
CA ARG A 93 -12.99 10.71 -1.01
C ARG A 93 -12.44 12.09 -1.41
N GLY A 94 -11.76 12.16 -2.55
CA GLY A 94 -11.15 13.39 -3.07
C GLY A 94 -9.84 13.79 -2.37
N GLN A 95 -9.43 13.10 -1.30
CA GLN A 95 -8.26 13.44 -0.48
C GLN A 95 -7.04 12.56 -0.77
N THR A 96 -7.21 11.50 -1.56
CA THR A 96 -6.08 10.63 -1.93
C THR A 96 -5.27 11.22 -3.07
N CYS A 97 -4.02 10.80 -3.18
CA CYS A 97 -3.15 11.08 -4.30
C CYS A 97 -2.26 9.85 -4.56
N GLY A 98 -1.79 9.70 -5.79
CA GLY A 98 -1.00 8.54 -6.21
C GLY A 98 -1.57 7.86 -7.44
N LEU A 99 -1.02 6.68 -7.73
CA LEU A 99 -1.44 5.83 -8.86
C LEU A 99 -2.91 5.39 -8.77
N CYS A 100 -3.47 5.30 -7.56
CA CYS A 100 -4.89 4.98 -7.35
C CYS A 100 -5.83 6.20 -7.49
N GLY A 101 -5.30 7.38 -7.84
CA GLY A 101 -6.09 8.59 -8.04
C GLY A 101 -6.62 9.21 -6.74
N LYS A 102 -7.70 9.99 -6.88
CA LYS A 102 -8.32 10.79 -5.80
C LYS A 102 -9.47 10.09 -5.06
N ALA A 103 -9.85 8.89 -5.48
CA ALA A 103 -10.99 8.16 -4.92
C ALA A 103 -12.31 8.96 -4.91
N ASP A 104 -12.49 9.90 -5.85
CA ASP A 104 -13.67 10.77 -6.00
C ASP A 104 -14.71 10.25 -7.01
N GLY A 105 -14.41 9.15 -7.69
CA GLY A 105 -15.27 8.56 -8.72
C GLY A 105 -15.10 9.20 -10.10
N GLU A 106 -14.17 10.15 -10.25
CA GLU A 106 -13.82 10.72 -11.56
C GLU A 106 -12.96 9.72 -12.36
N VAL A 107 -13.38 9.44 -13.60
CA VAL A 107 -12.76 8.45 -14.49
C VAL A 107 -12.30 9.07 -15.82
N ARG A 108 -12.56 10.36 -16.05
CA ARG A 108 -12.17 11.07 -17.29
C ARG A 108 -10.79 11.69 -17.21
N GLN A 109 -10.30 11.98 -16.00
CA GLN A 109 -9.01 12.66 -15.76
C GLN A 109 -8.03 11.78 -14.96
N GLU A 110 -7.97 10.49 -15.28
CA GLU A 110 -7.23 9.48 -14.49
C GLU A 110 -5.71 9.70 -14.51
N TYR A 111 -5.18 10.35 -15.55
CA TYR A 111 -3.74 10.54 -15.75
C TYR A 111 -3.21 11.87 -15.22
N ARG A 112 -3.74 12.33 -14.08
CA ARG A 112 -3.31 13.57 -13.43
C ARG A 112 -2.09 13.33 -12.55
N THR A 113 -0.97 13.94 -12.89
CA THR A 113 0.34 13.81 -12.21
C THR A 113 0.39 14.53 -10.86
N PRO A 114 1.46 14.36 -10.06
CA PRO A 114 1.65 15.10 -8.81
C PRO A 114 1.67 16.63 -8.96
N ASN A 115 2.09 17.14 -10.12
CA ASN A 115 2.08 18.58 -10.44
C ASN A 115 0.80 19.02 -11.17
N GLU A 116 -0.28 18.25 -11.02
CA GLU A 116 -1.62 18.52 -11.54
C GLU A 116 -1.77 18.54 -13.07
N ARG A 117 -0.74 18.12 -13.81
CA ARG A 117 -0.78 18.04 -15.27
C ARG A 117 -1.47 16.75 -15.72
N LEU A 118 -2.27 16.84 -16.77
CA LEU A 118 -2.86 15.66 -17.40
C LEU A 118 -1.89 15.11 -18.46
N THR A 119 -1.47 13.86 -18.33
CA THR A 119 -0.65 13.20 -19.36
C THR A 119 -1.51 12.50 -20.40
N LYS A 120 -0.94 12.28 -21.59
CA LYS A 120 -1.63 11.65 -22.73
C LYS A 120 -1.75 10.12 -22.62
N ASN A 121 -0.94 9.48 -21.77
CA ASN A 121 -0.90 8.01 -21.67
C ASN A 121 -0.52 7.54 -20.27
N ALA A 122 -0.85 6.28 -19.96
CA ALA A 122 -0.61 5.65 -18.68
C ALA A 122 0.88 5.57 -18.31
N ALA A 123 1.76 5.30 -19.27
CA ALA A 123 3.19 5.16 -18.99
C ALA A 123 3.80 6.47 -18.44
N SER A 124 3.45 7.61 -19.05
CA SER A 124 3.90 8.93 -18.61
C SER A 124 3.34 9.28 -17.22
N PHE A 125 2.07 8.93 -16.99
CA PHE A 125 1.44 9.07 -15.67
C PHE A 125 2.18 8.24 -14.62
N THR A 126 2.40 6.95 -14.85
CA THR A 126 3.07 6.05 -13.89
C THR A 126 4.49 6.52 -13.58
N HIS A 127 5.26 6.93 -14.59
CA HIS A 127 6.60 7.47 -14.39
C HIS A 127 6.62 8.76 -13.54
N SER A 128 5.56 9.58 -13.60
CA SER A 128 5.49 10.81 -12.81
C SER A 128 5.34 10.56 -11.29
N TRP A 129 4.93 9.36 -10.88
CA TRP A 129 4.76 8.95 -9.48
C TRP A 129 5.95 8.15 -8.93
N VAL A 130 7.00 7.94 -9.73
CA VAL A 130 8.20 7.24 -9.26
C VAL A 130 8.96 8.13 -8.29
N LEU A 131 9.18 7.64 -7.07
CA LEU A 131 10.01 8.34 -6.08
C LEU A 131 11.50 8.04 -6.34
N PRO A 132 12.39 9.03 -6.22
CA PRO A 132 13.83 8.77 -6.31
C PRO A 132 14.28 7.85 -5.17
N GLY A 133 15.17 6.90 -5.44
CA GLY A 133 15.59 5.89 -4.44
C GLY A 133 16.23 6.47 -3.18
N LYS A 134 16.69 7.73 -3.20
CA LYS A 134 17.24 8.45 -2.03
C LYS A 134 16.18 8.89 -1.02
N THR A 135 14.91 8.98 -1.42
CA THR A 135 13.78 9.35 -0.53
C THR A 135 13.16 8.16 0.21
N CYS A 136 13.68 6.95 0.02
CA CYS A 136 13.32 5.76 0.80
C CYS A 136 14.21 5.64 2.06
N ARG A 137 14.31 6.71 2.86
CA ARG A 137 14.87 6.67 4.21
C ARG A 137 13.76 6.75 5.25
#